data_AF-A0A9E5PGW0-F1
#
_entry.id   AF-A0A9E5PGW0-F1
#
_cell.length_a   1.000
_cell.length_b   1.000
_cell.length_c   1.000
_cell.angle_alpha   90.00
_cell.angle_beta   90.00
_cell.angle_gamma   90.00
#
_symmetry.space_group_name_H-M   'P 1'
#
loop_
_entity.id
_entity.type
_entity.pdbx_description
1 polymer ?
#
loop_
_entity_poly.entity_id
_entity_poly.type
_entity_poly.pdbx_seq_one_letter_code
_entity_poly.pdbx_strand_id
1 'polypeptide(L)'
;MDDFRCRLLAIITLLACVVVVPSAAVRAQSGPERIWLLRSFEKGWDDVWREQRLAARATRYAAVLDDGEMVLEADSRSAASGLWRRVSIDAPVAGRLSWRWKIEHVIPGGRDERRKAGDDYAARVFVVFGGEFGSRKARAICYVWAAREPVGSMYRSPYLEQVATIVVQ
;
A
#
# COMPACT_ATOMS: atom_id res chain seq x y z
N MET A 1 -21.32 -60.83 45.61
CA MET A 1 -21.86 -61.90 44.76
C MET A 1 -23.33 -62.02 45.09
N ASP A 2 -24.11 -60.97 44.84
CA ASP A 2 -24.56 -60.53 43.50
C ASP A 2 -25.43 -61.66 42.91
N ASP A 3 -26.72 -61.48 42.67
CA ASP A 3 -27.29 -60.34 41.96
C ASP A 3 -28.80 -60.21 42.24
N PHE A 4 -29.26 -58.97 42.37
CA PHE A 4 -30.66 -58.55 42.54
C PHE A 4 -30.94 -57.60 41.37
N ARG A 5 -32.06 -57.78 40.64
CA ARG A 5 -32.87 -56.70 39.98
C ARG A 5 -33.93 -57.35 39.07
N CYS A 6 -35.23 -57.27 39.34
CA CYS A 6 -36.15 -56.12 39.53
C CYS A 6 -36.35 -55.29 38.24
N ARG A 7 -37.50 -55.50 37.59
CA ARG A 7 -38.01 -54.77 36.42
C ARG A 7 -38.65 -53.46 36.86
N LEU A 8 -38.34 -52.36 36.20
CA LEU A 8 -39.17 -51.14 36.22
C LEU A 8 -39.23 -50.54 34.82
N LEU A 9 -40.45 -50.43 34.29
CA LEU A 9 -40.81 -49.63 33.13
C LEU A 9 -40.94 -48.17 33.59
N ALA A 10 -40.24 -47.25 32.94
CA ALA A 10 -40.48 -45.82 33.06
C ALA A 10 -40.46 -45.17 31.68
N ILE A 11 -41.64 -44.70 31.30
CA ILE A 11 -41.93 -43.83 30.15
C ILE A 11 -41.24 -42.49 30.42
N ILE A 12 -40.36 -42.04 29.52
CA ILE A 12 -39.85 -40.66 29.53
C ILE A 12 -40.24 -39.99 28.23
N THR A 13 -41.13 -39.03 28.41
CA THR A 13 -41.76 -38.13 27.45
C THR A 13 -40.71 -37.35 26.66
N LEU A 14 -40.89 -37.36 25.34
CA LEU A 14 -40.12 -36.61 24.35
C LEU A 14 -40.31 -35.10 24.59
N LEU A 15 -39.36 -34.43 25.25
CA LEU A 15 -39.29 -32.97 25.28
C LEU A 15 -38.50 -32.53 24.04
N ALA A 16 -39.21 -32.29 22.94
CA ALA A 16 -38.62 -31.67 21.75
C ALA A 16 -38.26 -30.22 22.09
N CYS A 17 -37.02 -29.99 22.50
CA CYS A 17 -36.44 -28.66 22.57
C CYS A 17 -36.11 -28.24 21.14
N VAL A 18 -37.09 -27.65 20.44
CA VAL A 18 -36.81 -26.92 19.20
C VAL A 18 -36.07 -25.66 19.59
N VAL A 19 -34.75 -25.75 19.66
CA VAL A 19 -33.88 -24.56 19.68
C VAL A 19 -33.98 -23.99 18.28
N VAL A 20 -34.91 -23.04 18.09
CA VAL A 20 -34.82 -22.10 16.97
C VAL A 20 -33.59 -21.26 17.26
N VAL A 21 -32.43 -21.73 16.80
CA VAL A 21 -31.25 -20.89 16.70
C VAL A 21 -31.70 -19.77 15.77
N PRO A 22 -31.80 -18.50 16.24
CA PRO A 22 -32.00 -17.42 15.30
C PRO A 22 -30.87 -17.57 14.31
N SER A 23 -31.16 -17.60 13.01
CA SER A 23 -30.13 -17.40 11.99
C SER A 23 -29.46 -16.09 12.35
N ALA A 24 -28.39 -16.16 13.14
CA ALA A 24 -27.39 -15.14 13.21
C ALA A 24 -26.96 -15.09 11.75
N ALA A 25 -27.46 -14.09 11.05
CA ALA A 25 -26.97 -13.73 9.74
C ALA A 25 -25.46 -13.80 9.90
N VAL A 26 -24.84 -14.78 9.24
CA VAL A 26 -23.41 -14.82 9.09
C VAL A 26 -23.13 -13.49 8.40
N ARG A 27 -22.75 -12.49 9.19
CA ARG A 27 -22.16 -11.28 8.64
C ARG A 27 -20.93 -11.82 7.96
N ALA A 28 -20.99 -11.95 6.64
CA ALA A 28 -19.82 -12.08 5.83
C ALA A 28 -18.90 -10.95 6.32
N GLN A 29 -17.85 -11.32 7.05
CA GLN A 29 -16.80 -10.38 7.34
C GLN A 29 -16.22 -10.07 5.96
N SER A 30 -16.56 -8.91 5.42
CA SER A 30 -15.91 -8.35 4.26
C SER A 30 -14.41 -8.47 4.55
N GLY A 31 -13.68 -9.24 3.75
CA GLY A 31 -12.24 -9.33 3.87
C GLY A 31 -11.62 -7.93 3.85
N PRO A 32 -10.36 -7.76 4.30
CA PRO A 32 -9.73 -6.45 4.33
C PRO A 32 -9.88 -5.77 2.97
N GLU A 33 -10.33 -4.52 2.97
CA GLU A 33 -10.50 -3.72 1.76
C GLU A 33 -9.16 -3.70 1.00
N ARG A 34 -9.14 -4.29 -0.20
CA ARG A 34 -7.94 -4.33 -1.04
C ARG A 34 -8.09 -3.33 -2.16
N ILE A 35 -7.38 -2.22 -2.02
CA ILE A 35 -7.30 -1.20 -3.05
C ILE A 35 -6.10 -1.50 -3.94
N TRP A 36 -6.39 -1.84 -5.19
CA TRP A 36 -5.36 -2.03 -6.20
C TRP A 36 -5.00 -0.67 -6.81
N LEU A 37 -3.92 -0.09 -6.31
CA LEU A 37 -3.45 1.23 -6.77
C LEU A 37 -2.97 1.19 -8.23
N LEU A 38 -2.37 0.08 -8.64
CA LEU A 38 -1.60 -0.06 -9.90
C LEU A 38 -2.01 -1.27 -10.77
N ARG A 39 -3.09 -1.99 -10.45
CA ARG A 39 -3.60 -3.04 -11.37
C ARG A 39 -4.27 -2.32 -12.53
N SER A 40 -3.72 -2.16 -13.72
CA SER A 40 -2.66 -2.94 -14.37
C SER A 40 -1.86 -2.10 -15.37
N PHE A 41 -1.88 -0.77 -15.22
CA PHE A 41 -1.53 0.19 -16.28
C PHE A 41 -2.19 -0.11 -17.65
N GLU A 42 -3.30 -0.84 -17.63
CA GLU A 42 -4.17 -1.04 -18.78
C GLU A 42 -4.76 0.31 -19.22
N LYS A 43 -5.45 0.31 -20.36
CA LYS A 43 -6.07 1.51 -20.94
C LYS A 43 -6.85 2.32 -19.89
N GLY A 44 -6.55 3.62 -19.77
CA GLY A 44 -7.21 4.55 -18.85
C GLY A 44 -6.54 4.72 -17.48
N TRP A 45 -5.33 4.20 -17.27
CA TRP A 45 -4.60 4.45 -16.01
C TRP A 45 -4.32 5.95 -15.78
N ASP A 46 -4.10 6.69 -16.85
CA ASP A 46 -3.89 8.14 -16.88
C ASP A 46 -5.18 8.95 -16.60
N ASP A 47 -6.35 8.31 -16.60
CA ASP A 47 -7.61 8.95 -16.21
C ASP A 47 -7.68 9.23 -14.71
N VAL A 48 -7.02 8.38 -13.90
CA VAL A 48 -7.05 8.45 -12.42
C VAL A 48 -5.75 8.97 -11.81
N TRP A 49 -4.64 8.84 -12.53
CA TRP A 49 -3.36 9.40 -12.13
C TRP A 49 -3.18 10.79 -12.74
N ARG A 50 -2.67 11.73 -11.94
CA ARG A 50 -2.38 13.10 -12.36
C ARG A 50 -0.90 13.34 -12.25
N GLU A 51 -0.33 13.93 -13.29
CA GLU A 51 1.07 14.35 -13.25
C GLU A 51 1.20 15.71 -12.55
N GLN A 52 2.12 15.78 -11.59
CA GLN A 52 2.61 17.02 -11.01
C GLN A 52 4.05 17.25 -11.45
N ARG A 53 4.28 18.27 -12.26
CA ARG A 53 5.62 18.65 -12.70
C ARG A 53 6.37 19.40 -11.58
N LEU A 54 7.64 19.05 -11.39
CA LEU A 54 8.52 19.58 -10.34
C LEU A 54 9.78 20.27 -10.90
N ALA A 55 10.09 20.08 -12.18
CA ALA A 55 11.21 20.73 -12.87
C ALA A 55 10.81 21.25 -14.25
N ALA A 56 11.75 21.84 -15.00
CA ALA A 56 11.54 22.30 -16.38
C ALA A 56 11.32 21.15 -17.39
N ARG A 57 11.66 19.91 -17.02
CA ARG A 57 11.32 18.71 -17.79
C ARG A 57 10.51 17.78 -16.91
N ALA A 58 9.58 17.07 -17.53
CA ALA A 58 8.74 16.05 -16.92
C ALA A 58 9.36 14.67 -17.12
N THR A 59 9.16 13.78 -16.15
CA THR A 59 9.42 12.35 -16.29
C THR A 59 8.40 11.79 -17.28
N ARG A 60 8.84 10.99 -18.25
CA ARG A 60 7.94 10.32 -19.17
C ARG A 60 7.42 9.06 -18.50
N TYR A 61 6.11 8.96 -18.37
CA TYR A 61 5.44 7.77 -17.84
C TYR A 61 4.73 7.02 -18.97
N ALA A 62 4.89 5.70 -19.02
CA ALA A 62 4.24 4.86 -20.02
C ALA A 62 3.88 3.49 -19.46
N ALA A 63 2.70 3.00 -19.83
CA ALA A 63 2.37 1.59 -19.64
C ALA A 63 3.07 0.76 -20.70
N VAL A 64 3.91 -0.20 -20.29
CA VAL A 64 4.68 -1.06 -21.19
C VAL A 64 4.58 -2.51 -20.76
N LEU A 65 4.82 -3.42 -21.70
CA LEU A 65 4.95 -4.85 -21.42
C LEU A 65 6.42 -5.14 -21.14
N ASP A 66 6.72 -5.60 -19.92
CA ASP A 66 8.06 -6.00 -19.47
C ASP A 66 7.99 -7.44 -18.93
N ASP A 67 8.78 -8.35 -19.49
CA ASP A 67 8.79 -9.79 -19.15
C ASP A 67 7.38 -10.44 -19.09
N GLY A 68 6.46 -10.00 -19.95
CA GLY A 68 5.09 -10.50 -20.02
C GLY A 68 4.12 -9.92 -18.98
N GLU A 69 4.56 -8.99 -18.13
CA GLU A 69 3.71 -8.24 -17.20
C GLU A 69 3.56 -6.78 -17.68
N MET A 70 2.34 -6.22 -17.54
CA MET A 70 2.14 -4.79 -17.77
C MET A 70 2.65 -3.98 -16.56
N VAL A 71 3.54 -3.03 -16.83
CA VAL A 71 4.20 -2.18 -15.83
C VAL A 71 4.12 -0.71 -16.22
N LEU A 72 4.39 0.18 -15.26
CA LEU A 72 4.56 1.60 -15.52
C LEU A 72 6.04 1.92 -15.52
N GLU A 73 6.53 2.21 -16.71
CA GLU A 73 7.85 2.75 -16.93
C GLU A 73 7.87 4.24 -16.59
N ALA A 74 8.95 4.68 -15.94
CA ALA A 74 9.26 6.07 -15.68
C ALA A 74 10.66 6.39 -16.25
N ASP A 75 10.74 7.08 -17.39
CA ASP A 75 11.99 7.56 -17.99
C ASP A 75 12.21 9.04 -17.61
N SER A 76 13.23 9.30 -16.78
CA SER A 76 13.61 10.65 -16.36
C SER A 76 14.98 11.04 -16.93
N ARG A 77 15.02 12.19 -17.62
CA ARG A 77 16.26 12.76 -18.22
C ARG A 77 16.43 14.22 -17.85
N SER A 78 17.17 14.47 -16.77
CA SER A 78 17.28 15.79 -16.15
C SER A 78 15.89 16.40 -15.92
N ALA A 79 14.98 15.58 -15.41
CA ALA A 79 13.57 15.85 -15.27
C ALA A 79 13.10 15.53 -13.85
N ALA A 80 11.97 16.11 -13.46
CA ALA A 80 11.31 15.75 -12.21
C ALA A 80 9.80 15.99 -12.34
N SER A 81 9.04 14.93 -12.13
CA SER A 81 7.59 14.98 -11.95
C SER A 81 7.13 13.77 -11.14
N GLY A 82 5.99 13.87 -10.49
CA GLY A 82 5.36 12.77 -9.77
C GLY A 82 3.99 12.47 -10.33
N LEU A 83 3.64 11.18 -10.42
CA LEU A 83 2.25 10.76 -10.61
C LEU A 83 1.59 10.60 -9.24
N TRP A 84 0.40 11.18 -9.10
CA TRP A 84 -0.38 11.07 -7.88
C TRP A 84 -1.86 10.76 -8.18
N ARG A 85 -2.49 10.04 -7.26
CA ARG A 85 -3.92 9.71 -7.28
C ARG A 85 -4.46 9.85 -5.87
N ARG A 86 -5.62 10.48 -5.73
CA ARG A 86 -6.33 10.50 -4.44
C ARG A 86 -7.00 9.14 -4.20
N VAL A 87 -6.82 8.61 -3.02
CA VAL A 87 -7.48 7.39 -2.56
C VAL A 87 -8.29 7.74 -1.32
N SER A 88 -9.59 7.48 -1.37
CA SER A 88 -10.47 7.59 -0.21
C SER A 88 -10.49 6.24 0.48
N ILE A 89 -10.14 6.20 1.77
CA ILE A 89 -10.19 5.00 2.60
C ILE A 89 -10.92 5.38 3.88
N ASP A 90 -11.98 4.66 4.21
CA ASP A 90 -12.77 4.94 5.39
C ASP A 90 -12.03 4.45 6.65
N ALA A 91 -11.48 5.40 7.40
CA ALA A 91 -10.89 5.24 8.73
C ALA A 91 -10.05 3.96 8.96
N PRO A 92 -9.02 3.68 8.14
CA PRO A 92 -8.19 2.49 8.34
C PRO A 92 -7.37 2.63 9.64
N VAL A 93 -7.60 1.75 10.61
CA VAL A 93 -6.79 1.67 11.84
C VAL A 93 -5.39 1.11 11.54
N ALA A 94 -5.27 0.29 10.49
CA ALA A 94 -4.02 -0.23 9.97
C ALA A 94 -4.17 -0.57 8.48
N GLY A 95 -3.06 -0.53 7.73
CA GLY A 95 -3.04 -0.87 6.31
C GLY A 95 -1.72 -1.49 5.90
N ARG A 96 -1.75 -2.29 4.84
CA ARG A 96 -0.54 -2.83 4.19
C ARG A 96 -0.44 -2.25 2.80
N LEU A 97 0.66 -1.56 2.54
CA LEU A 97 1.05 -1.14 1.19
C LEU A 97 2.00 -2.19 0.62
N SER A 98 1.82 -2.56 -0.65
CA SER A 98 2.69 -3.52 -1.33
C SER A 98 2.86 -3.09 -2.79
N TRP A 99 4.10 -3.08 -3.25
CA TRP A 99 4.47 -2.78 -4.63
C TRP A 99 5.72 -3.58 -4.98
N ARG A 100 6.04 -3.61 -6.27
CA ARG A 100 7.33 -4.08 -6.80
C ARG A 100 7.85 -2.98 -7.72
N TRP A 101 9.16 -2.91 -7.84
CA TRP A 101 9.85 -1.98 -8.74
C TRP A 101 11.03 -2.70 -9.40
N LYS A 102 11.48 -2.16 -10.53
CA LYS A 102 12.68 -2.58 -11.25
C LYS A 102 13.44 -1.30 -11.57
N ILE A 103 14.74 -1.26 -11.24
CA ILE A 103 15.60 -0.10 -11.49
C ILE A 103 16.66 -0.51 -12.50
N GLU A 104 16.60 0.09 -13.69
CA GLU A 104 17.58 -0.17 -14.75
C GLU A 104 18.87 0.64 -14.55
N HIS A 105 18.72 1.87 -14.09
CA HIS A 105 19.84 2.80 -13.90
C HIS A 105 19.75 3.47 -12.54
N VAL A 106 20.79 3.31 -11.73
CA VAL A 106 20.98 4.06 -10.49
C VAL A 106 21.65 5.40 -10.77
N ILE A 107 21.47 6.36 -9.87
CA ILE A 107 22.07 7.69 -9.99
C ILE A 107 23.60 7.58 -9.76
N PRO A 108 24.44 7.84 -10.78
CA PRO A 108 25.88 7.66 -10.66
C PRO A 108 26.52 8.61 -9.65
N GLY A 109 27.43 8.10 -8.83
CA GLY A 109 28.24 8.92 -7.91
C GLY A 109 27.50 9.46 -6.68
N GLY A 110 26.28 8.98 -6.41
CA GLY A 110 25.43 9.23 -5.22
C GLY A 110 25.87 10.36 -4.28
N ARG A 111 25.14 11.48 -4.30
CA ARG A 111 25.36 12.56 -3.32
C ARG A 111 24.82 12.14 -1.95
N ASP A 112 25.12 12.96 -0.94
CA ASP A 112 24.57 12.77 0.40
C ASP A 112 23.05 13.03 0.36
N GLU A 113 22.27 11.94 0.37
CA GLU A 113 20.81 11.91 0.25
C GLU A 113 20.09 12.60 1.41
N ARG A 114 20.79 12.81 2.54
CA ARG A 114 20.26 13.55 3.69
C ARG A 114 20.40 15.06 3.56
N ARG A 115 21.02 15.56 2.49
CA ARG A 115 21.17 17.00 2.20
C ARG A 115 20.33 17.38 1.00
N LYS A 116 19.79 18.61 0.98
CA LYS A 116 18.97 19.12 -0.14
C LYS A 116 19.62 18.92 -1.51
N ALA A 117 20.92 19.18 -1.63
CA ALA A 117 21.65 19.05 -2.90
C ALA A 117 21.88 17.60 -3.37
N GLY A 118 21.55 16.62 -2.53
CA GLY A 118 21.71 15.20 -2.81
C GLY A 118 20.44 14.36 -2.57
N ASP A 119 19.32 14.95 -2.16
CA ASP A 119 18.02 14.26 -2.04
C ASP A 119 17.51 13.93 -3.44
N ASP A 120 18.09 12.89 -4.03
CA ASP A 120 17.78 12.34 -5.34
C ASP A 120 17.83 10.81 -5.25
N TYR A 121 16.83 10.13 -5.78
CA TYR A 121 16.66 8.67 -5.62
C TYR A 121 16.20 8.07 -6.95
N ALA A 122 16.59 6.83 -7.24
CA ALA A 122 16.22 6.18 -8.50
C ALA A 122 14.69 5.98 -8.61
N ALA A 123 14.01 5.78 -7.47
CA ALA A 123 12.56 5.74 -7.40
C ALA A 123 12.06 6.23 -6.03
N ARG A 124 10.82 6.76 -6.02
CA ARG A 124 10.12 7.19 -4.81
C ARG A 124 8.66 6.77 -4.85
N VAL A 125 8.14 6.27 -3.73
CA VAL A 125 6.70 6.03 -3.50
C VAL A 125 6.25 6.89 -2.32
N PHE A 126 5.32 7.80 -2.58
CA PHE A 126 4.76 8.68 -1.55
C PHE A 126 3.40 8.17 -1.06
N VAL A 127 3.24 8.11 0.25
CA VAL A 127 1.94 8.01 0.92
C VAL A 127 1.70 9.32 1.64
N VAL A 128 0.72 10.08 1.19
CA VAL A 128 0.45 11.44 1.68
C VAL A 128 -0.84 11.45 2.49
N PHE A 129 -0.76 12.01 3.70
CA PHE A 129 -1.83 12.11 4.67
C PHE A 129 -2.24 13.57 4.85
N GLY A 130 -3.56 13.81 4.94
CA GLY A 130 -4.10 15.07 5.47
C GLY A 130 -3.82 16.32 4.62
N GLY A 131 -3.90 16.23 3.29
CA GLY A 131 -3.75 17.37 2.39
C GLY A 131 -3.58 16.97 0.93
N GLU A 132 -3.27 17.95 0.07
CA GLU A 132 -2.86 17.72 -1.31
C GLU A 132 -1.34 17.48 -1.41
N PHE A 133 -0.90 16.77 -2.45
CA PHE A 133 0.53 16.55 -2.72
C PHE A 133 1.26 17.90 -2.87
N GLY A 134 2.35 18.10 -2.12
CA GLY A 134 3.11 19.36 -2.11
C GLY A 134 2.61 20.42 -1.12
N SER A 135 1.49 20.20 -0.41
CA SER A 135 1.06 21.09 0.67
C SER A 135 1.96 20.97 1.90
N ARG A 136 2.37 22.09 2.51
CA ARG A 136 3.14 22.09 3.77
C ARG A 136 2.38 21.55 4.98
N LYS A 137 1.06 21.44 4.88
CA LYS A 137 0.20 20.83 5.91
C LYS A 137 0.14 19.32 5.78
N ALA A 138 0.45 18.79 4.60
CA ALA A 138 0.44 17.36 4.35
C ALA A 138 1.63 16.70 5.07
N ARG A 139 1.39 15.52 5.64
CA ARG A 139 2.43 14.65 6.16
C ARG A 139 2.62 13.52 5.16
N ALA A 140 3.84 13.05 4.96
CA ALA A 140 4.06 11.95 4.03
C ALA A 140 5.07 10.94 4.53
N ILE A 141 4.90 9.71 4.10
CA ILE A 141 5.94 8.69 4.12
C ILE A 141 6.43 8.56 2.68
N CYS A 142 7.74 8.65 2.48
CA CYS A 142 8.41 8.50 1.20
C CYS A 142 9.29 7.25 1.27
N TYR A 143 8.92 6.21 0.54
CA TYR A 143 9.76 5.02 0.37
C TYR A 143 10.68 5.23 -0.82
N VAL A 144 11.99 5.00 -0.64
CA VAL A 144 12.99 5.37 -1.64
C VAL A 144 13.90 4.22 -2.02
N TRP A 145 14.30 4.21 -3.30
CA TRP A 145 15.45 3.44 -3.78
C TRP A 145 16.70 4.32 -3.69
N ALA A 146 17.44 4.22 -2.58
CA ALA A 146 18.64 5.01 -2.32
C ALA A 146 19.91 4.43 -2.97
N ALA A 147 20.83 5.29 -3.39
CA ALA A 147 22.12 4.87 -3.90
C ALA A 147 23.11 4.55 -2.76
N ARG A 148 23.02 5.25 -1.62
CA ARG A 148 24.03 5.15 -0.55
C ARG A 148 23.48 4.78 0.81
N GLU A 149 22.29 5.25 1.16
CA GLU A 149 21.70 4.95 2.45
C GLU A 149 21.38 3.45 2.61
N PRO A 150 21.71 2.84 3.78
CA PRO A 150 21.36 1.45 4.06
C PRO A 150 19.85 1.20 4.04
N VAL A 151 19.48 -0.01 3.65
CA VAL A 151 18.10 -0.52 3.76
C VAL A 151 17.61 -0.42 5.21
N GLY A 152 16.38 0.03 5.39
CA GLY A 152 15.79 0.26 6.72
C GLY A 152 16.18 1.60 7.35
N SER A 153 17.06 2.40 6.73
CA SER A 153 17.33 3.76 7.18
C SER A 153 16.05 4.61 7.18
N MET A 154 15.88 5.40 8.24
CA MET A 154 14.76 6.32 8.40
C MET A 154 15.27 7.70 8.78
N TYR A 155 14.82 8.73 8.06
CA TYR A 155 15.21 10.12 8.32
C TYR A 155 14.15 11.11 7.83
N ARG A 156 14.26 12.39 8.22
CA ARG A 156 13.39 13.45 7.71
C ARG A 156 13.90 13.95 6.36
N SER A 157 13.00 14.26 5.44
CA SER A 157 13.38 14.91 4.19
C SER A 157 14.07 16.25 4.48
N PRO A 158 15.17 16.57 3.79
CA PRO A 158 15.84 17.85 3.96
C PRO A 158 15.05 19.02 3.38
N TYR A 159 13.99 18.77 2.60
CA TYR A 159 13.10 19.80 2.04
C TYR A 159 11.88 20.09 2.92
N LEU A 160 11.27 19.04 3.48
CA LEU A 160 10.04 19.12 4.27
C LEU A 160 10.11 18.17 5.45
N GLU A 161 10.22 18.71 6.67
CA GLU A 161 10.33 17.91 7.90
C GLU A 161 9.09 17.03 8.16
N GLN A 162 7.95 17.37 7.57
CA GLN A 162 6.71 16.58 7.63
C GLN A 162 6.80 15.26 6.85
N VAL A 163 7.84 15.09 6.02
CA VAL A 163 8.07 13.89 5.22
C VAL A 163 9.10 13.00 5.93
N ALA A 164 8.70 11.77 6.24
CA ALA A 164 9.60 10.72 6.67
C ALA A 164 10.06 9.90 5.45
N THR A 165 11.36 9.77 5.28
CA THR A 165 11.98 8.94 4.24
C THR A 165 12.36 7.59 4.82
N ILE A 166 12.06 6.50 4.11
CA ILE A 166 12.40 5.12 4.48
C ILE A 166 13.04 4.41 3.28
N VAL A 167 14.21 3.83 3.47
CA VAL A 167 14.91 3.06 2.43
C VAL A 167 14.45 1.60 2.46
N VAL A 168 14.05 1.02 1.31
CA VAL A 168 13.34 -0.28 1.28
C VAL A 168 13.78 -1.28 0.20
N GLN A 169 14.87 -0.99 -0.50
CA GLN A 169 15.43 -1.88 -1.53
C GLN A 169 16.28 -3.01 -0.96
#